data_AF-A0A7K5R199-F1
#
_entry.id   AF-A0A7K5R199-F1
#
_cell.length_a   1.000
_cell.length_b   1.000
_cell.length_c   1.000
_cell.angle_alpha   90.00
_cell.angle_beta   90.00
_cell.angle_gamma   90.00
#
_symmetry.space_group_name_H-M   'P 1'
#
loop_
_entity.id
_entity.type
_entity.pdbx_description
1 polymer ?
#
loop_
_entity_poly.entity_id
_entity_poly.type
_entity_poly.pdbx_seq_one_letter_code
_entity_poly.pdbx_strand_id
1 'polypeptide(L)'
;MELYGYPLKAKFNQPRPPPPKVLPATNPVAAGYKSRIPYHPESFSMPWMPNSYYKAAALNPTLSPLTESFPGLPPTKIVPFISERPNGVFTRHTLDDWHRSNLTNYKESETTRHNAERLRADLTRTIKDVYQQAKRTQGESTKNLGERVNDIEYWKSELCIELDAMIRETNSLMDMQKRLERALADTEGPFQVAHKCLLNREKRMGIDLVNDDVEKQLVTEIKIIRSCRERLQQCLDTVNAQIMCNKEARQELEKDLADKQMGHHIDSKCYQLKNTSRGIHFFKGVERIDATVSVPETWARFTDNNIFRSQSARATSAKLRASTESLLMGTADEMWRQFSKVNDAFTSRITETANAKSKIQTHLAKTRQEIFQLETKIQVIQKTIRDKEVQLKVAQTRLDERTRRPNVELCRDAAQLRLVQEVNEINETLRNLHQCLRASEDMLQMLVRSKGVLEHDLVVKNNSLFIDQERCMGMRKSYPSTVQILGYV
;
A
#
# COMPACT_ATOMS: atom_id res chain seq x y z
N MET A 1 18.43 -67.50 -7.51
CA MET A 1 19.74 -67.41 -8.18
C MET A 1 19.85 -66.06 -8.84
N GLU A 2 20.95 -65.37 -8.56
CA GLU A 2 21.66 -64.36 -9.37
C GLU A 2 20.94 -63.11 -9.93
N LEU A 3 21.61 -61.98 -9.70
CA LEU A 3 21.32 -60.66 -10.27
C LEU A 3 21.91 -60.54 -11.69
N TYR A 4 21.45 -59.57 -12.50
CA TYR A 4 22.29 -58.52 -13.10
C TYR A 4 21.45 -57.58 -14.00
N GLY A 5 21.76 -56.26 -14.00
CA GLY A 5 21.14 -55.30 -14.92
C GLY A 5 21.25 -53.83 -14.49
N TYR A 6 22.36 -53.16 -14.83
CA TYR A 6 22.63 -51.74 -14.49
C TYR A 6 22.00 -50.75 -15.52
N PRO A 7 21.86 -49.44 -15.19
CA PRO A 7 20.96 -48.52 -15.88
C PRO A 7 21.58 -47.68 -17.01
N LEU A 8 20.72 -47.23 -17.93
CA LEU A 8 21.03 -46.29 -19.01
C LEU A 8 21.15 -44.84 -18.50
N LYS A 9 22.26 -44.16 -18.84
CA LYS A 9 22.48 -42.73 -18.55
C LYS A 9 21.94 -41.84 -19.67
N ALA A 10 21.02 -40.94 -19.36
CA ALA A 10 20.64 -39.85 -20.26
C ALA A 10 21.70 -38.73 -20.26
N LYS A 11 22.05 -38.23 -21.44
CA LYS A 11 22.93 -37.06 -21.62
C LYS A 11 22.07 -35.82 -21.84
N PHE A 12 22.27 -34.76 -21.05
CA PHE A 12 21.76 -33.42 -21.35
C PHE A 12 22.92 -32.44 -21.52
N ASN A 13 22.92 -31.70 -22.62
CA ASN A 13 23.95 -30.72 -22.98
C ASN A 13 23.73 -29.41 -22.22
N GLN A 14 24.80 -28.85 -21.64
CA GLN A 14 24.81 -27.47 -21.14
C GLN A 14 25.45 -26.53 -22.19
N PRO A 15 24.93 -25.31 -22.39
CA PRO A 15 25.55 -24.31 -23.26
C PRO A 15 26.77 -23.63 -22.62
N ARG A 16 27.70 -23.19 -23.47
CA ARG A 16 29.03 -22.65 -23.14
C ARG A 16 28.95 -21.17 -22.71
N PRO A 17 29.69 -20.72 -21.67
CA PRO A 17 29.78 -19.29 -21.30
C PRO A 17 30.75 -18.50 -22.21
N PRO A 18 30.58 -17.17 -22.34
CA PRO A 18 31.48 -16.30 -23.11
C PRO A 18 32.77 -15.93 -22.33
N PRO A 19 33.85 -15.52 -23.04
CA PRO A 19 35.17 -15.29 -22.44
C PRO A 19 35.35 -13.91 -21.78
N PRO A 20 36.32 -13.76 -20.85
CA PRO A 20 36.64 -12.48 -20.22
C PRO A 20 37.45 -11.56 -21.16
N LYS A 21 37.23 -10.25 -21.10
CA LYS A 21 38.08 -9.24 -21.75
C LYS A 21 39.08 -8.67 -20.76
N VAL A 22 40.35 -8.67 -21.15
CA VAL A 22 41.48 -8.06 -20.43
C VAL A 22 41.77 -6.66 -20.99
N LEU A 23 42.45 -5.84 -20.18
CA LEU A 23 42.74 -4.40 -20.30
C LEU A 23 43.59 -4.01 -21.54
N PRO A 24 43.82 -2.70 -21.74
CA PRO A 24 45.16 -2.17 -21.40
C PRO A 24 45.14 -0.83 -20.62
N ALA A 25 46.34 -0.38 -20.21
CA ALA A 25 46.57 0.75 -19.29
C ALA A 25 47.46 1.86 -19.90
N THR A 26 47.89 2.82 -19.06
CA THR A 26 48.79 3.99 -19.31
C THR A 26 48.11 5.22 -19.96
N ASN A 27 48.44 6.48 -19.65
CA ASN A 27 49.68 7.07 -19.09
C ASN A 27 49.43 8.18 -18.02
N PRO A 28 50.45 8.57 -17.22
CA PRO A 28 50.41 9.68 -16.26
C PRO A 28 51.12 10.96 -16.76
N VAL A 29 50.61 12.15 -16.40
CA VAL A 29 51.34 13.45 -16.44
C VAL A 29 50.96 14.30 -15.22
N ALA A 30 51.89 15.12 -14.73
CA ALA A 30 51.82 15.74 -13.40
C ALA A 30 51.48 17.26 -13.38
N ALA A 31 51.08 17.70 -12.18
CA ALA A 31 51.25 19.05 -11.59
C ALA A 31 50.48 20.27 -12.18
N GLY A 32 49.91 21.08 -11.28
CA GLY A 32 49.34 22.39 -11.63
C GLY A 32 48.56 23.08 -10.50
N TYR A 33 49.23 23.74 -9.56
CA TYR A 33 48.60 24.70 -8.65
C TYR A 33 48.09 25.93 -9.42
N LYS A 34 46.84 26.35 -9.21
CA LYS A 34 46.45 27.72 -8.76
C LYS A 34 44.93 27.95 -8.76
N SER A 35 44.44 28.58 -7.69
CA SER A 35 43.04 28.95 -7.49
C SER A 35 42.62 30.17 -8.31
N ARG A 36 41.36 30.20 -8.78
CA ARG A 36 40.53 31.42 -8.89
C ARG A 36 39.04 31.12 -8.65
N ILE A 37 38.45 31.96 -7.81
CA ILE A 37 37.01 32.13 -7.48
C ILE A 37 36.38 32.95 -8.64
N PRO A 38 35.09 32.79 -9.08
CA PRO A 38 33.96 33.15 -8.21
C PRO A 38 32.56 32.53 -8.41
N TYR A 39 31.70 32.92 -7.45
CA TYR A 39 30.22 32.98 -7.41
C TYR A 39 29.40 31.79 -6.84
N HIS A 40 28.53 32.17 -5.89
CA HIS A 40 27.46 31.42 -5.21
C HIS A 40 26.09 31.84 -5.83
N PRO A 41 24.95 31.16 -5.63
CA PRO A 41 24.35 30.75 -4.34
C PRO A 41 24.09 29.21 -4.30
N GLU A 42 23.36 28.55 -3.40
CA GLU A 42 22.41 28.97 -2.36
C GLU A 42 22.31 27.92 -1.22
N SER A 43 22.26 28.41 0.02
CA SER A 43 21.59 27.87 1.23
C SER A 43 21.25 26.36 1.36
N PHE A 44 22.04 25.63 2.15
CA PHE A 44 21.52 24.54 3.02
C PHE A 44 21.98 24.77 4.46
N SER A 45 21.03 24.90 5.39
CA SER A 45 21.28 25.18 6.79
C SER A 45 21.72 23.93 7.55
N MET A 46 22.95 23.92 8.07
CA MET A 46 23.44 22.94 9.04
C MET A 46 23.22 23.45 10.47
N PRO A 47 22.36 22.83 11.30
CA PRO A 47 22.40 22.98 12.75
C PRO A 47 23.26 21.85 13.37
N TRP A 48 24.08 22.07 14.40
CA TRP A 48 24.44 23.28 15.12
C TRP A 48 25.73 22.98 15.92
N MET A 49 26.65 23.93 16.06
CA MET A 49 27.81 23.84 16.96
C MET A 49 27.87 25.10 17.83
N PRO A 50 28.44 25.02 19.05
CA PRO A 50 27.66 25.38 20.22
C PRO A 50 28.03 26.75 20.81
N ASN A 51 27.17 27.27 21.69
CA ASN A 51 27.64 28.22 22.69
C ASN A 51 26.86 28.14 24.02
N SER A 52 27.58 28.45 25.10
CA SER A 52 27.15 28.51 26.51
C SER A 52 27.04 27.18 27.26
N TYR A 53 27.46 27.21 28.53
CA TYR A 53 27.37 26.15 29.56
C TYR A 53 28.40 24.99 29.50
N TYR A 54 29.68 25.34 29.42
CA TYR A 54 30.72 24.52 30.05
C TYR A 54 30.55 24.51 31.58
N LYS A 55 30.17 23.37 32.15
CA LYS A 55 30.47 23.05 33.56
C LYS A 55 30.64 21.54 33.84
N ALA A 56 31.24 20.82 32.90
CA ALA A 56 31.94 19.58 33.24
C ALA A 56 33.13 19.93 34.16
N ALA A 57 33.32 19.18 35.23
CA ALA A 57 34.42 19.40 36.16
C ALA A 57 35.75 19.10 35.46
N ALA A 58 36.48 20.14 35.10
CA ALA A 58 37.85 20.05 34.61
C ALA A 58 38.81 19.72 35.77
N LEU A 59 38.61 18.56 36.39
CA LEU A 59 39.68 17.84 37.07
C LEU A 59 40.58 17.26 35.99
N ASN A 60 41.40 18.13 35.39
CA ASN A 60 42.70 17.69 34.92
C ASN A 60 43.42 17.17 36.16
N PRO A 61 43.71 15.87 36.30
CA PRO A 61 44.79 15.50 37.19
C PRO A 61 46.03 16.17 36.60
N THR A 62 46.57 17.16 37.29
CA THR A 62 47.96 17.52 37.11
C THR A 62 48.76 16.27 37.44
N LEU A 63 49.09 15.50 36.39
CA LEU A 63 50.21 14.61 36.40
C LEU A 63 51.43 15.50 36.58
N SER A 64 51.74 15.83 37.83
CA SER A 64 53.03 16.34 38.25
C SER A 64 54.06 15.46 37.54
N PRO A 65 54.95 16.03 36.71
CA PRO A 65 56.03 15.24 36.15
C PRO A 65 56.77 14.59 37.32
N LEU A 66 56.72 13.26 37.41
CA LEU A 66 57.53 12.48 38.36
C LEU A 66 58.97 12.47 37.84
N THR A 67 59.53 13.67 37.85
CA THR A 67 60.91 14.05 37.61
C THR A 67 61.24 15.15 38.62
N GLU A 68 60.78 14.97 39.86
CA GLU A 68 61.52 15.51 41.00
C GLU A 68 62.94 14.95 40.88
N SER A 69 63.85 15.84 40.50
CA SER A 69 65.28 15.56 40.55
C SER A 69 65.63 15.16 41.98
N PHE A 70 65.98 13.89 42.18
CA PHE A 70 66.63 13.46 43.41
C PHE A 70 67.75 14.46 43.74
N PRO A 71 67.81 15.01 44.97
CA PRO A 71 68.94 15.82 45.37
C PRO A 71 70.22 15.02 45.12
N GLY A 72 71.07 15.50 44.22
CA GLY A 72 72.29 14.80 43.85
C GLY A 72 73.12 14.52 45.10
N LEU A 73 73.55 13.27 45.27
CA LEU A 73 74.51 12.91 46.30
C LEU A 73 75.70 13.88 46.23
N PRO A 74 76.10 14.53 47.34
CA PRO A 74 77.25 15.43 47.31
C PRO A 74 78.49 14.65 46.87
N PRO A 75 79.34 15.23 45.99
CA PRO A 75 80.45 14.50 45.42
C PRO A 75 81.44 14.07 46.50
N THR A 76 81.73 12.77 46.55
CA THR A 76 82.70 12.18 47.47
C THR A 76 84.06 12.84 47.26
N LYS A 77 84.53 13.62 48.23
CA LYS A 77 85.87 14.22 48.20
C LYS A 77 86.92 13.12 48.39
N ILE A 78 87.45 12.61 47.29
CA ILE A 78 88.67 11.78 47.31
C ILE A 78 89.82 12.69 47.73
N VAL A 79 90.38 12.46 48.91
CA VAL A 79 91.55 13.19 49.42
C VAL A 79 92.80 12.63 48.73
N PRO A 80 93.61 13.45 48.02
CA PRO A 80 94.83 12.95 47.38
C PRO A 80 95.88 12.53 48.40
N PHE A 81 96.41 11.32 48.25
CA PHE A 81 97.61 10.85 48.94
C PHE A 81 98.85 11.44 48.26
N ILE A 82 99.65 12.22 49.00
CA ILE A 82 101.03 12.52 48.64
C ILE A 82 101.91 12.29 49.87
N SER A 83 103.03 11.60 49.67
CA SER A 83 104.02 11.24 50.67
C SER A 83 105.36 11.83 50.27
N GLU A 84 106.07 12.46 51.21
CA GLU A 84 107.50 12.22 51.44
C GLU A 84 107.98 12.85 52.77
N ARG A 85 109.12 12.37 53.28
CA ARG A 85 109.74 12.68 54.60
C ARG A 85 111.27 12.69 54.40
N PRO A 86 112.05 13.56 55.07
CA PRO A 86 112.54 13.30 56.43
C PRO A 86 112.38 14.53 57.37
N ASN A 87 112.63 14.49 58.69
CA ASN A 87 112.89 13.37 59.61
C ASN A 87 112.33 13.70 61.01
N GLY A 88 112.14 12.70 61.88
CA GLY A 88 111.70 12.94 63.28
C GLY A 88 110.84 11.81 63.88
N VAL A 89 111.01 11.53 65.17
CA VAL A 89 110.46 10.36 65.87
C VAL A 89 108.97 10.52 66.20
N PHE A 90 108.16 9.69 65.54
CA PHE A 90 106.90 9.08 66.03
C PHE A 90 105.83 9.93 66.75
N THR A 91 105.04 10.66 65.96
CA THR A 91 103.57 10.43 65.81
C THR A 91 103.09 11.12 64.54
N ARG A 92 102.37 10.43 63.63
CA ARG A 92 101.81 11.08 62.41
C ARG A 92 100.54 11.89 62.71
N HIS A 93 99.85 11.49 63.76
CA HIS A 93 98.65 12.09 64.32
C HIS A 93 98.84 12.02 65.84
N THR A 94 98.50 13.08 66.55
CA THR A 94 98.45 13.05 68.02
C THR A 94 97.31 12.15 68.49
N LEU A 95 97.29 11.77 69.78
CA LEU A 95 96.12 11.11 70.37
C LEU A 95 94.85 11.96 70.17
N ASP A 96 94.96 13.27 70.30
CA ASP A 96 93.90 14.24 70.01
C ASP A 96 93.46 14.20 68.54
N ASP A 97 94.36 14.06 67.57
CA ASP A 97 94.00 13.94 66.15
C ASP A 97 93.29 12.61 65.85
N TRP A 98 93.70 11.52 66.49
CA TRP A 98 93.03 10.23 66.40
C TRP A 98 91.63 10.26 67.03
N HIS A 99 91.51 10.86 68.23
CA HIS A 99 90.22 11.09 68.87
C HIS A 99 89.32 12.02 68.04
N ARG A 100 89.87 13.10 67.47
CA ARG A 100 89.16 14.04 66.59
C ARG A 100 88.71 13.36 65.29
N SER A 101 89.56 12.58 64.65
CA SER A 101 89.21 11.83 63.43
C SER A 101 88.12 10.80 63.69
N ASN A 102 88.24 10.00 64.75
CA ASN A 102 87.19 9.05 65.11
C ASN A 102 85.89 9.74 65.52
N LEU A 103 85.95 10.83 66.29
CA LEU A 103 84.76 11.62 66.64
C LEU A 103 84.09 12.23 65.40
N THR A 104 84.86 12.67 64.41
CA THR A 104 84.34 13.14 63.12
C THR A 104 83.70 11.98 62.35
N ASN A 105 84.39 10.85 62.20
CA ASN A 105 83.86 9.66 61.53
C ASN A 105 82.57 9.13 62.20
N TYR A 106 82.50 9.15 63.54
CA TYR A 106 81.28 8.79 64.28
C TYR A 106 80.16 9.80 64.03
N LYS A 107 80.43 11.12 64.04
CA LYS A 107 79.42 12.15 63.74
C LYS A 107 78.92 12.09 62.30
N GLU A 108 79.81 11.85 61.33
CA GLU A 108 79.45 11.67 59.92
C GLU A 108 78.67 10.38 59.70
N SER A 109 79.08 9.27 60.33
CA SER A 109 78.36 7.99 60.30
C SER A 109 76.97 8.11 60.93
N GLU A 110 76.84 8.73 62.09
CA GLU A 110 75.55 8.96 62.76
C GLU A 110 74.64 9.87 61.94
N THR A 111 75.18 10.93 61.34
CA THR A 111 74.43 11.82 60.43
C THR A 111 73.95 11.06 59.19
N THR A 112 74.82 10.23 58.61
CA THR A 112 74.49 9.40 57.42
C THR A 112 73.47 8.32 57.76
N ARG A 113 73.60 7.66 58.92
CA ARG A 113 72.67 6.66 59.44
C ARG A 113 71.30 7.28 59.71
N HIS A 114 71.24 8.44 60.37
CA HIS A 114 70.00 9.17 60.63
C HIS A 114 69.32 9.59 59.32
N ASN A 115 70.07 10.11 58.34
CA ASN A 115 69.54 10.45 57.02
C ASN A 115 69.01 9.22 56.27
N ALA A 116 69.69 8.06 56.36
CA ALA A 116 69.23 6.81 55.77
C ALA A 116 68.03 6.17 56.51
N GLU A 117 67.91 6.36 57.82
CA GLU A 117 66.74 5.99 58.62
C GLU A 117 65.51 6.83 58.22
N ARG A 118 65.68 8.14 58.14
CA ARG A 118 64.65 9.07 57.66
C ARG A 118 64.23 8.75 56.22
N LEU A 119 65.18 8.59 55.30
CA LEU A 119 64.88 8.24 53.91
C LEU A 119 64.12 6.91 53.80
N ARG A 120 64.47 5.89 54.60
CA ARG A 120 63.72 4.62 54.64
C ARG A 120 62.29 4.81 55.16
N ALA A 121 62.09 5.64 56.19
CA ALA A 121 60.76 5.96 56.70
C ALA A 121 59.92 6.72 55.65
N ASP A 122 60.50 7.74 55.02
CA ASP A 122 59.88 8.55 53.98
C ASP A 122 59.53 7.68 52.75
N LEU A 123 60.44 6.83 52.27
CA LEU A 123 60.17 5.87 51.19
C LEU A 123 59.07 4.87 51.55
N THR A 124 59.08 4.32 52.76
CA THR A 124 58.05 3.36 53.23
C THR A 124 56.67 4.02 53.25
N ARG A 125 56.60 5.28 53.70
CA ARG A 125 55.38 6.09 53.65
C ARG A 125 54.96 6.35 52.20
N THR A 126 55.85 6.84 51.33
CA THR A 126 55.54 7.13 49.94
C THR A 126 55.05 5.90 49.18
N ILE A 127 55.66 4.72 49.36
CA ILE A 127 55.20 3.46 48.75
C ILE A 127 53.78 3.12 49.22
N LYS A 128 53.49 3.27 50.52
CA LYS A 128 52.15 3.03 51.07
C LYS A 128 51.12 4.01 50.53
N ASP A 129 51.45 5.30 50.48
CA ASP A 129 50.57 6.36 50.03
C ASP A 129 50.26 6.22 48.52
N VAL A 130 51.28 5.91 47.69
CA VAL A 130 51.13 5.59 46.26
C VAL A 130 50.27 4.34 46.05
N TYR A 131 50.49 3.26 46.82
CA TYR A 131 49.67 2.04 46.72
C TYR A 131 48.20 2.30 47.09
N GLN A 132 47.95 3.08 48.15
CA GLN A 132 46.59 3.48 48.53
C GLN A 132 45.94 4.36 47.46
N GLN A 133 46.67 5.33 46.90
CA GLN A 133 46.15 6.21 45.85
C GLN A 133 45.83 5.42 44.56
N ALA A 134 46.71 4.52 44.14
CA ALA A 134 46.46 3.63 43.00
C ALA A 134 45.22 2.76 43.22
N LYS A 135 45.08 2.14 44.40
CA LYS A 135 43.90 1.33 44.75
C LYS A 135 42.60 2.15 44.75
N ARG A 136 42.62 3.39 45.26
CA ARG A 136 41.45 4.29 45.24
C ARG A 136 41.06 4.66 43.82
N THR A 137 42.02 5.13 43.02
CA THR A 137 41.82 5.56 41.63
C THR A 137 41.30 4.41 40.75
N GLN A 138 41.83 3.20 40.94
CA GLN A 138 41.32 2.01 40.26
C GLN A 138 39.90 1.65 40.72
N GLY A 139 39.60 1.71 42.02
CA GLY A 139 38.27 1.44 42.55
C GLY A 139 37.20 2.42 42.04
N GLU A 140 37.54 3.70 41.92
CA GLU A 140 36.69 4.73 41.31
C GLU A 140 36.47 4.45 39.81
N SER A 141 37.53 4.12 39.07
CA SER A 141 37.43 3.75 37.65
C SER A 141 36.54 2.52 37.44
N THR A 142 36.68 1.48 38.28
CA THR A 142 35.82 0.29 38.25
C THR A 142 34.36 0.62 38.61
N LYS A 143 34.11 1.53 39.56
CA LYS A 143 32.75 1.99 39.89
C LYS A 143 32.11 2.68 38.68
N ASN A 144 32.82 3.61 38.05
CA ASN A 144 32.32 4.38 36.90
C ASN A 144 32.07 3.47 35.68
N LEU A 145 32.91 2.44 35.46
CA LEU A 145 32.65 1.40 34.45
C LEU A 145 31.40 0.58 34.78
N GLY A 146 31.15 0.25 36.05
CA GLY A 146 29.94 -0.45 36.47
C GLY A 146 28.66 0.37 36.27
N GLU A 147 28.71 1.67 36.58
CA GLU A 147 27.63 2.62 36.29
C GLU A 147 27.37 2.70 34.78
N ARG A 148 28.43 2.82 33.98
CA ARG A 148 28.33 2.85 32.51
C ARG A 148 27.71 1.58 31.91
N VAL A 149 28.06 0.39 32.43
CA VAL A 149 27.45 -0.88 32.00
C VAL A 149 25.93 -0.86 32.24
N ASN A 150 25.48 -0.37 33.40
CA ASN A 150 24.06 -0.25 33.71
C ASN A 150 23.33 0.74 32.79
N ASP A 151 23.95 1.90 32.49
CA ASP A 151 23.39 2.88 31.54
C ASP A 151 23.18 2.26 30.15
N ILE A 152 24.16 1.49 29.65
CA ILE A 152 24.06 0.85 28.35
C ILE A 152 22.97 -0.24 28.38
N GLU A 153 22.85 -1.00 29.47
CA GLU A 153 21.80 -2.04 29.61
C GLU A 153 20.39 -1.44 29.65
N TYR A 154 20.22 -0.29 30.30
CA TYR A 154 18.97 0.48 30.25
C TYR A 154 18.61 0.85 28.81
N TRP A 155 19.50 1.54 28.08
CA TRP A 155 19.22 1.95 26.70
C TRP A 155 19.05 0.78 25.73
N LYS A 156 19.75 -0.35 25.93
CA LYS A 156 19.47 -1.61 25.19
C LYS A 156 18.05 -2.10 25.44
N SER A 157 17.58 -2.06 26.69
CA SER A 157 16.24 -2.52 27.05
C SER A 157 15.15 -1.66 26.40
N GLU A 158 15.30 -0.33 26.46
CA GLU A 158 14.38 0.61 25.79
C GLU A 158 14.38 0.43 24.26
N LEU A 159 15.56 0.26 23.64
CA LEU A 159 15.68 -0.04 22.21
C LEU A 159 14.99 -1.35 21.81
N CYS A 160 15.15 -2.42 22.59
CA CYS A 160 14.45 -3.68 22.36
C CYS A 160 12.92 -3.52 22.43
N ILE A 161 12.41 -2.81 23.46
CA ILE A 161 10.97 -2.56 23.65
C ILE A 161 10.39 -1.77 22.47
N GLU A 162 11.07 -0.71 22.03
CA GLU A 162 10.63 0.13 20.91
C GLU A 162 10.73 -0.62 19.56
N LEU A 163 11.79 -1.40 19.35
CA LEU A 163 11.98 -2.22 18.15
C LEU A 163 10.84 -3.25 18.00
N ASP A 164 10.50 -3.95 19.08
CA ASP A 164 9.37 -4.87 19.15
C ASP A 164 8.03 -4.17 18.85
N ALA A 165 7.85 -2.94 19.35
CA ALA A 165 6.67 -2.14 19.05
C ALA A 165 6.59 -1.71 17.57
N MET A 166 7.73 -1.36 16.97
CA MET A 166 7.84 -1.02 15.54
C MET A 166 7.57 -2.22 14.65
N ILE A 167 8.07 -3.41 15.00
CA ILE A 167 7.78 -4.65 14.27
C ILE A 167 6.28 -4.97 14.30
N ARG A 168 5.63 -4.91 15.48
CA ARG A 168 4.19 -5.15 15.63
C ARG A 168 3.32 -4.17 14.81
N GLU A 169 3.65 -2.88 14.84
CA GLU A 169 2.91 -1.87 14.08
C GLU A 169 3.15 -2.00 12.58
N THR A 170 4.38 -2.30 12.15
CA THR A 170 4.69 -2.53 10.72
C THR A 170 3.92 -3.73 10.16
N ASN A 171 3.87 -4.84 10.90
CA ASN A 171 3.09 -6.02 10.50
C ASN A 171 1.59 -5.69 10.43
N SER A 172 1.07 -4.94 11.41
CA SER A 172 -0.33 -4.50 11.43
C SER A 172 -0.69 -3.60 10.24
N LEU A 173 0.23 -2.73 9.81
CA LEU A 173 0.05 -1.89 8.61
C LEU A 173 0.16 -2.72 7.31
N MET A 174 1.06 -3.70 7.26
CA MET A 174 1.18 -4.63 6.12
C MET A 174 -0.03 -5.54 5.95
N ASP A 175 -0.70 -5.96 7.03
CA ASP A 175 -1.94 -6.72 6.93
C ASP A 175 -3.12 -5.84 6.48
N MET A 176 -3.14 -4.56 6.90
CA MET A 176 -4.07 -3.57 6.36
C MET A 176 -3.84 -3.29 4.87
N GLN A 177 -2.57 -3.22 4.44
CA GLN A 177 -2.18 -3.09 3.03
C GLN A 177 -2.77 -4.22 2.17
N LYS A 178 -2.55 -5.49 2.57
CA LYS A 178 -3.09 -6.67 1.84
C LYS A 178 -4.61 -6.63 1.72
N ARG A 179 -5.30 -6.21 2.79
CA ARG A 179 -6.76 -6.07 2.80
C ARG A 179 -7.22 -4.95 1.86
N LEU A 180 -6.52 -3.83 1.83
CA LEU A 180 -6.78 -2.71 0.92
C LEU A 180 -6.53 -3.09 -0.56
N GLU A 181 -5.45 -3.82 -0.84
CA GLU A 181 -5.15 -4.39 -2.17
C GLU A 181 -6.26 -5.33 -2.65
N ARG A 182 -6.73 -6.22 -1.77
CA ARG A 182 -7.84 -7.14 -2.08
C ARG A 182 -9.14 -6.39 -2.34
N ALA A 183 -9.53 -5.48 -1.44
CA ALA A 183 -10.71 -4.64 -1.60
C ALA A 183 -10.71 -3.86 -2.93
N LEU A 184 -9.55 -3.30 -3.31
CA LEU A 184 -9.36 -2.62 -4.59
C LEU A 184 -9.58 -3.59 -5.77
N ALA A 185 -9.01 -4.79 -5.72
CA ALA A 185 -9.19 -5.81 -6.76
C ALA A 185 -10.66 -6.26 -6.89
N ASP A 186 -11.37 -6.47 -5.78
CA ASP A 186 -12.76 -6.91 -5.75
C ASP A 186 -13.75 -5.89 -6.36
N THR A 187 -13.36 -4.61 -6.51
CA THR A 187 -14.16 -3.61 -7.24
C THR A 187 -14.25 -3.87 -8.76
N GLU A 188 -13.36 -4.69 -9.32
CA GLU A 188 -13.29 -4.96 -10.76
C GLU A 188 -14.53 -5.72 -11.27
N GLY A 189 -15.02 -6.69 -10.50
CA GLY A 189 -16.24 -7.44 -10.83
C GLY A 189 -17.46 -6.53 -11.00
N PRO A 190 -17.84 -5.74 -9.97
CA PRO A 190 -18.85 -4.68 -10.06
C PRO A 190 -18.70 -3.77 -11.27
N PHE A 191 -17.49 -3.26 -11.53
CA PHE A 191 -17.21 -2.35 -12.65
C PHE A 191 -17.53 -3.00 -14.00
N GLN A 192 -17.06 -4.24 -14.21
CA GLN A 192 -17.32 -4.98 -15.44
C GLN A 192 -18.79 -5.37 -15.60
N VAL A 193 -19.49 -5.70 -14.52
CA VAL A 193 -20.94 -6.02 -14.57
C VAL A 193 -21.73 -4.79 -15.01
N ALA A 194 -21.49 -3.61 -14.41
CA ALA A 194 -22.15 -2.37 -14.80
C ALA A 194 -21.91 -2.02 -16.28
N HIS A 195 -20.66 -2.15 -16.75
CA HIS A 195 -20.31 -1.92 -18.16
C HIS A 195 -20.96 -2.94 -19.11
N LYS A 196 -20.98 -4.23 -18.76
CA LYS A 196 -21.64 -5.28 -19.55
C LYS A 196 -23.17 -5.11 -19.58
N CYS A 197 -23.78 -4.53 -18.54
CA CYS A 197 -25.21 -4.17 -18.55
C CYS A 197 -25.51 -3.09 -19.60
N LEU A 198 -24.71 -2.03 -19.70
CA LEU A 198 -24.86 -1.01 -20.75
C LEU A 198 -24.74 -1.63 -22.16
N LEU A 199 -23.65 -2.36 -22.42
CA LEU A 199 -23.41 -3.02 -23.72
C LEU A 199 -24.49 -4.05 -24.11
N ASN A 200 -25.20 -4.64 -23.14
CA ASN A 200 -26.34 -5.51 -23.45
C ASN A 200 -27.62 -4.73 -23.74
N ARG A 201 -27.81 -3.56 -23.14
CA ARG A 201 -28.96 -2.68 -23.38
C ARG A 201 -28.89 -1.93 -24.71
N GLU A 202 -27.70 -1.69 -25.24
CA GLU A 202 -27.49 -1.24 -26.63
C GLU A 202 -28.08 -2.21 -27.68
N LYS A 203 -28.36 -3.47 -27.30
CA LYS A 203 -28.95 -4.49 -28.17
C LYS A 203 -30.49 -4.51 -28.14
N ARG A 204 -31.12 -3.58 -27.42
CA ARG A 204 -32.58 -3.35 -27.50
C ARG A 204 -32.95 -2.84 -28.89
N MET A 205 -34.19 -3.10 -29.29
CA MET A 205 -34.66 -2.83 -30.66
C MET A 205 -35.68 -1.68 -30.72
N GLY A 206 -35.63 -0.90 -31.80
CA GLY A 206 -36.63 0.11 -32.12
C GLY A 206 -36.84 1.13 -30.98
N ILE A 207 -38.10 1.39 -30.63
CA ILE A 207 -38.49 2.41 -29.64
C ILE A 207 -38.13 2.06 -28.19
N ASP A 208 -37.66 0.84 -27.90
CA ASP A 208 -37.22 0.46 -26.55
C ASP A 208 -35.73 0.77 -26.29
N LEU A 209 -34.98 1.15 -27.31
CA LEU A 209 -33.62 1.68 -27.18
C LEU A 209 -33.69 3.16 -26.73
N VAL A 210 -33.96 3.35 -25.43
CA VAL A 210 -34.16 4.65 -24.79
C VAL A 210 -33.24 4.85 -23.59
N ASN A 211 -32.77 6.10 -23.44
CA ASN A 211 -32.03 6.58 -22.27
C ASN A 211 -32.99 6.76 -21.07
N ASP A 212 -33.36 5.63 -20.48
CA ASP A 212 -34.19 5.53 -19.28
C ASP A 212 -33.36 5.72 -17.98
N ASP A 213 -34.02 5.67 -16.82
CA ASP A 213 -33.32 5.88 -15.54
C ASP A 213 -32.23 4.83 -15.27
N VAL A 214 -32.45 3.57 -15.67
CA VAL A 214 -31.47 2.49 -15.44
C VAL A 214 -30.14 2.79 -16.13
N GLU A 215 -30.17 3.37 -17.34
CA GLU A 215 -28.96 3.77 -18.05
C GLU A 215 -28.20 4.88 -17.29
N LYS A 216 -28.93 5.86 -16.75
CA LYS A 216 -28.38 6.93 -15.92
C LYS A 216 -27.80 6.38 -14.62
N GLN A 217 -28.48 5.44 -13.97
CA GLN A 217 -27.98 4.79 -12.75
C GLN A 217 -26.74 3.92 -13.03
N LEU A 218 -26.69 3.18 -14.15
CA LEU A 218 -25.53 2.37 -14.57
C LEU A 218 -24.31 3.25 -14.89
N VAL A 219 -24.50 4.35 -15.63
CA VAL A 219 -23.42 5.33 -15.87
C VAL A 219 -22.93 5.95 -14.56
N THR A 220 -23.82 6.16 -13.59
CA THR A 220 -23.47 6.67 -12.26
C THR A 220 -22.74 5.62 -11.41
N GLU A 221 -23.12 4.34 -11.51
CA GLU A 221 -22.42 3.20 -10.90
C GLU A 221 -20.97 3.08 -11.38
N ILE A 222 -20.74 3.17 -12.69
CA ILE A 222 -19.38 3.18 -13.28
C ILE A 222 -18.54 4.34 -12.75
N LYS A 223 -19.13 5.54 -12.61
CA LYS A 223 -18.45 6.73 -12.06
C LYS A 223 -18.11 6.57 -10.57
N ILE A 224 -19.04 6.05 -9.77
CA ILE A 224 -18.84 5.83 -8.33
C ILE A 224 -17.76 4.77 -8.10
N ILE A 225 -17.82 3.62 -8.78
CA ILE A 225 -16.81 2.57 -8.63
C ILE A 225 -15.42 3.07 -9.03
N ARG A 226 -15.30 3.89 -10.09
CA ARG A 226 -14.03 4.53 -10.48
C ARG A 226 -13.49 5.46 -9.38
N SER A 227 -14.34 6.33 -8.82
CA SER A 227 -13.98 7.21 -7.70
C SER A 227 -13.56 6.44 -6.44
N CYS A 228 -14.22 5.32 -6.14
CA CYS A 228 -13.78 4.41 -5.07
C CYS A 228 -12.37 3.86 -5.35
N ARG A 229 -12.13 3.32 -6.55
CA ARG A 229 -10.81 2.77 -6.95
C ARG A 229 -9.69 3.81 -6.86
N GLU A 230 -9.92 5.02 -7.35
CA GLU A 230 -8.95 6.11 -7.30
C GLU A 230 -8.57 6.47 -5.85
N ARG A 231 -9.56 6.59 -4.95
CA ARG A 231 -9.30 6.84 -3.52
C ARG A 231 -8.59 5.68 -2.83
N LEU A 232 -8.99 4.43 -3.12
CA LEU A 232 -8.35 3.23 -2.56
C LEU A 232 -6.88 3.10 -3.00
N GLN A 233 -6.58 3.39 -4.28
CA GLN A 233 -5.22 3.40 -4.79
C GLN A 233 -4.35 4.49 -4.13
N GLN A 234 -4.85 5.73 -4.03
CA GLN A 234 -4.13 6.82 -3.35
C GLN A 234 -3.84 6.49 -1.88
N CYS A 235 -4.79 5.82 -1.20
CA CYS A 235 -4.59 5.33 0.16
C CYS A 235 -3.52 4.23 0.21
N LEU A 236 -3.51 3.31 -0.75
CA LEU A 236 -2.53 2.23 -0.86
C LEU A 236 -1.12 2.78 -1.09
N ASP A 237 -0.96 3.78 -1.95
CA ASP A 237 0.32 4.46 -2.20
C ASP A 237 0.84 5.14 -0.91
N THR A 238 -0.08 5.74 -0.14
CA THR A 238 0.23 6.34 1.18
C THR A 238 0.64 5.30 2.22
N VAL A 239 -0.05 4.15 2.26
CA VAL A 239 0.28 3.00 3.12
C VAL A 239 1.66 2.43 2.77
N ASN A 240 1.96 2.27 1.47
CA ASN A 240 3.26 1.80 1.00
C ASN A 240 4.40 2.73 1.42
N ALA A 241 4.22 4.06 1.27
CA ALA A 241 5.18 5.05 1.73
C ALA A 241 5.41 4.95 3.26
N GLN A 242 4.34 4.84 4.06
CA GLN A 242 4.46 4.71 5.51
C GLN A 242 5.13 3.39 5.95
N ILE A 243 4.91 2.28 5.23
CA ILE A 243 5.62 1.01 5.48
C ILE A 243 7.13 1.18 5.26
N MET A 244 7.55 1.98 4.28
CA MET A 244 8.98 2.28 4.08
C MET A 244 9.54 3.14 5.21
N CYS A 245 8.85 4.21 5.63
CA CYS A 245 9.22 5.02 6.79
C CYS A 245 9.38 4.17 8.08
N ASN A 246 8.46 3.22 8.32
CA ASN A 246 8.54 2.31 9.45
C ASN A 246 9.77 1.39 9.37
N LYS A 247 10.10 0.86 8.17
CA LYS A 247 11.28 0.01 7.94
C LYS A 247 12.59 0.77 8.14
N GLU A 248 12.67 2.03 7.70
CA GLU A 248 13.84 2.89 7.90
C GLU A 248 14.04 3.20 9.38
N ALA A 249 12.99 3.58 10.11
CA ALA A 249 13.05 3.79 11.55
C ALA A 249 13.48 2.50 12.30
N ARG A 250 13.00 1.33 11.84
CA ARG A 250 13.42 0.03 12.38
C ARG A 250 14.92 -0.23 12.17
N GLN A 251 15.46 0.06 10.99
CA GLN A 251 16.88 -0.14 10.68
C GLN A 251 17.80 0.74 11.55
N GLU A 252 17.42 1.99 11.81
CA GLU A 252 18.19 2.86 12.72
C GLU A 252 18.17 2.35 14.17
N LEU A 253 17.04 1.80 14.65
CA LEU A 253 16.97 1.13 15.96
C LEU A 253 17.82 -0.14 16.02
N GLU A 254 17.75 -0.99 14.99
CA GLU A 254 18.55 -2.23 14.89
C GLU A 254 20.06 -1.93 14.93
N LYS A 255 20.49 -0.86 14.25
CA LYS A 255 21.87 -0.39 14.23
C LYS A 255 22.32 0.17 15.59
N ASP A 256 21.53 1.07 16.19
CA ASP A 256 21.85 1.62 17.51
C ASP A 256 21.90 0.51 18.58
N LEU A 257 20.98 -0.46 18.52
CA LEU A 257 21.00 -1.63 19.40
C LEU A 257 22.27 -2.48 19.23
N ALA A 258 22.76 -2.68 18.01
CA ALA A 258 24.02 -3.38 17.75
C ALA A 258 25.23 -2.61 18.30
N ASP A 259 25.28 -1.29 18.11
CA ASP A 259 26.33 -0.42 18.66
C ASP A 259 26.33 -0.44 20.20
N LYS A 260 25.13 -0.41 20.83
CA LYS A 260 24.96 -0.55 22.29
C LYS A 260 25.35 -1.94 22.79
N GLN A 261 25.04 -3.01 22.07
CA GLN A 261 25.47 -4.38 22.41
C GLN A 261 27.00 -4.51 22.39
N MET A 262 27.67 -3.94 21.39
CA MET A 262 29.13 -3.91 21.31
C MET A 262 29.74 -3.09 22.45
N GLY A 263 29.23 -1.89 22.70
CA GLY A 263 29.65 -1.04 23.83
C GLY A 263 29.51 -1.76 25.17
N HIS A 264 28.35 -2.38 25.42
CA HIS A 264 28.10 -3.16 26.63
C HIS A 264 29.12 -4.31 26.79
N HIS A 265 29.45 -5.02 25.71
CA HIS A 265 30.44 -6.11 25.75
C HIS A 265 31.84 -5.61 26.13
N ILE A 266 32.26 -4.48 25.55
CA ILE A 266 33.56 -3.85 25.84
C ILE A 266 33.60 -3.36 27.30
N ASP A 267 32.61 -2.59 27.73
CA ASP A 267 32.59 -2.01 29.07
C ASP A 267 32.42 -3.08 30.16
N SER A 268 31.63 -4.13 29.90
CA SER A 268 31.53 -5.31 30.79
C SER A 268 32.87 -6.03 30.94
N LYS A 269 33.62 -6.20 29.85
CA LYS A 269 34.96 -6.80 29.87
C LYS A 269 35.91 -5.92 30.67
N CYS A 270 35.90 -4.60 30.46
CA CYS A 270 36.73 -3.64 31.18
C CYS A 270 36.41 -3.61 32.69
N TYR A 271 35.14 -3.63 33.07
CA TYR A 271 34.68 -3.72 34.46
C TYR A 271 35.20 -4.98 35.18
N GLN A 272 35.35 -6.10 34.46
CA GLN A 272 35.85 -7.36 35.00
C GLN A 272 37.39 -7.46 35.08
N LEU A 273 38.15 -6.52 34.52
CA LEU A 273 39.62 -6.55 34.56
C LEU A 273 40.16 -6.31 35.96
N LYS A 274 41.19 -7.10 36.33
CA LYS A 274 41.94 -7.02 37.58
C LYS A 274 43.43 -6.97 37.27
N ASN A 275 44.25 -6.56 38.25
CA ASN A 275 45.71 -6.48 38.08
C ASN A 275 46.39 -7.84 37.82
N THR A 276 45.66 -8.94 38.01
CA THR A 276 46.07 -10.32 37.71
C THR A 276 45.41 -10.90 36.45
N SER A 277 44.62 -10.12 35.72
CA SER A 277 43.98 -10.58 34.47
C SER A 277 45.00 -10.82 33.36
N ARG A 278 44.81 -11.91 32.61
CA ARG A 278 45.61 -12.16 31.39
C ARG A 278 45.23 -11.17 30.29
N GLY A 279 46.21 -10.77 29.47
CA GLY A 279 45.99 -9.86 28.34
C GLY A 279 45.99 -8.37 28.68
N ILE A 280 46.44 -7.98 29.88
CA ILE A 280 46.74 -6.57 30.21
C ILE A 280 48.12 -6.21 29.66
N HIS A 281 48.22 -5.06 28.97
CA HIS A 281 49.43 -4.59 28.31
C HIS A 281 49.53 -3.06 28.38
N PHE A 282 50.73 -2.52 28.13
CA PHE A 282 50.92 -1.08 27.96
C PHE A 282 50.54 -0.65 26.54
N PHE A 283 49.75 0.41 26.43
CA PHE A 283 49.35 1.04 25.17
C PHE A 283 49.80 2.50 25.18
N LYS A 284 50.18 3.05 24.01
CA LYS A 284 50.76 4.40 23.89
C LYS A 284 49.76 5.34 23.20
N GLY A 285 49.50 6.50 23.79
CA GLY A 285 48.63 7.53 23.20
C GLY A 285 47.15 7.40 23.54
N VAL A 286 46.75 6.37 24.30
CA VAL A 286 45.37 6.12 24.74
C VAL A 286 44.93 7.07 25.87
N GLU A 287 45.90 7.72 26.51
CA GLU A 287 45.70 8.76 27.53
C GLU A 287 45.21 10.10 26.95
N ARG A 288 45.15 10.23 25.63
CA ARG A 288 44.72 11.45 24.94
C ARG A 288 43.21 11.45 24.73
N ILE A 289 42.54 12.46 25.28
CA ILE A 289 41.13 12.71 25.00
C ILE A 289 41.01 13.34 23.61
N ASP A 290 40.29 12.68 22.70
CA ASP A 290 39.85 13.27 21.44
C ASP A 290 38.59 14.11 21.71
N ALA A 291 38.66 15.43 21.50
CA ALA A 291 37.55 16.35 21.75
C ALA A 291 36.41 16.26 20.70
N THR A 292 36.54 15.40 19.68
CA THR A 292 35.54 15.20 18.63
C THR A 292 34.60 14.01 18.86
N VAL A 293 34.84 13.20 19.91
CA VAL A 293 33.99 12.04 20.25
C VAL A 293 32.75 12.44 21.06
N SER A 294 31.75 11.55 21.12
CA SER A 294 30.50 11.79 21.85
C SER A 294 30.70 11.79 23.37
N VAL A 295 29.99 12.70 24.03
CA VAL A 295 29.83 12.76 25.50
C VAL A 295 28.53 12.06 25.93
N PRO A 296 28.37 11.63 27.20
CA PRO A 296 27.21 10.85 27.66
C PRO A 296 25.86 11.46 27.30
N GLU A 297 25.72 12.79 27.39
CA GLU A 297 24.51 13.53 27.06
C GLU A 297 24.17 13.42 25.57
N THR A 298 25.18 13.55 24.70
CA THR A 298 25.00 13.41 23.24
C THR A 298 24.74 11.95 22.82
N TRP A 299 25.31 10.99 23.54
CA TRP A 299 25.12 9.56 23.33
C TRP A 299 23.71 9.11 23.73
N ALA A 300 23.21 9.54 24.89
CA ALA A 300 21.85 9.24 25.34
C ALA A 300 20.82 9.89 24.41
N ARG A 301 21.02 11.17 24.07
CA ARG A 301 20.15 11.91 23.14
C ARG A 301 20.10 11.30 21.74
N PHE A 302 21.16 10.63 21.27
CA PHE A 302 21.13 9.91 19.99
C PHE A 302 20.07 8.80 20.00
N THR A 303 20.08 7.97 21.03
CA THR A 303 19.12 6.86 21.19
C THR A 303 17.71 7.37 21.47
N ASP A 304 17.56 8.36 22.34
CA ASP A 304 16.29 9.04 22.61
C ASP A 304 15.64 9.59 21.31
N ASN A 305 16.43 10.25 20.46
CA ASN A 305 15.96 10.72 19.15
C ASN A 305 15.53 9.58 18.22
N ASN A 306 16.24 8.44 18.21
CA ASN A 306 15.88 7.28 17.39
C ASN A 306 14.55 6.67 17.86
N ILE A 307 14.38 6.52 19.17
CA ILE A 307 13.15 6.07 19.81
C ILE A 307 12.00 7.04 19.49
N PHE A 308 12.20 8.35 19.64
CA PHE A 308 11.20 9.37 19.30
C PHE A 308 10.77 9.33 17.82
N ARG A 309 11.73 9.19 16.89
CA ARG A 309 11.43 9.02 15.45
C ARG A 309 10.60 7.76 15.19
N SER A 310 10.93 6.64 15.84
CA SER A 310 10.16 5.40 15.77
C SER A 310 8.73 5.60 16.30
N GLN A 311 8.57 6.19 17.48
CA GLN A 311 7.26 6.48 18.09
C GLN A 311 6.40 7.38 17.19
N SER A 312 6.99 8.41 16.58
CA SER A 312 6.31 9.31 15.64
C SER A 312 5.83 8.58 14.37
N ALA A 313 6.67 7.70 13.80
CA ALA A 313 6.30 6.86 12.67
C ALA A 313 5.16 5.87 13.05
N ARG A 314 5.22 5.23 14.22
CA ARG A 314 4.15 4.35 14.73
C ARG A 314 2.83 5.09 14.94
N ALA A 315 2.87 6.30 15.48
CA ALA A 315 1.67 7.12 15.66
C ALA A 315 1.00 7.48 14.32
N THR A 316 1.81 7.85 13.32
CA THR A 316 1.34 8.11 11.94
C THR A 316 0.76 6.84 11.30
N SER A 317 1.45 5.70 11.44
CA SER A 317 0.99 4.38 10.99
C SER A 317 -0.36 3.98 11.59
N ALA A 318 -0.52 4.10 12.92
CA ALA A 318 -1.76 3.77 13.61
C ALA A 318 -2.94 4.66 13.16
N LYS A 319 -2.69 5.98 12.99
CA LYS A 319 -3.68 6.91 12.43
C LYS A 319 -4.07 6.54 10.99
N LEU A 320 -3.09 6.16 10.17
CA LEU A 320 -3.32 5.77 8.78
C LEU A 320 -4.16 4.49 8.69
N ARG A 321 -3.93 3.49 9.54
CA ARG A 321 -4.78 2.28 9.62
C ARG A 321 -6.24 2.64 9.93
N ALA A 322 -6.48 3.52 10.90
CA ALA A 322 -7.83 3.96 11.25
C ALA A 322 -8.52 4.72 10.09
N SER A 323 -7.81 5.60 9.37
CA SER A 323 -8.38 6.26 8.19
C SER A 323 -8.62 5.29 7.01
N THR A 324 -7.77 4.28 6.86
CA THR A 324 -7.93 3.23 5.82
C THR A 324 -9.18 2.39 6.10
N GLU A 325 -9.44 2.04 7.36
CA GLU A 325 -10.68 1.33 7.76
C GLU A 325 -11.92 2.15 7.41
N SER A 326 -11.92 3.44 7.77
CA SER A 326 -13.02 4.35 7.46
C SER A 326 -13.24 4.51 5.95
N LEU A 327 -12.16 4.51 5.14
CA LEU A 327 -12.25 4.57 3.69
C LEU A 327 -12.80 3.27 3.08
N LEU A 328 -12.37 2.09 3.55
CA LEU A 328 -12.93 0.81 3.12
C LEU A 328 -14.43 0.73 3.39
N MET A 329 -14.85 1.09 4.61
CA MET A 329 -16.27 1.11 4.98
C MET A 329 -17.07 2.10 4.13
N GLY A 330 -16.57 3.33 3.93
CA GLY A 330 -17.24 4.34 3.10
C GLY A 330 -17.39 3.93 1.63
N THR A 331 -16.30 3.43 1.02
CA THR A 331 -16.30 3.01 -0.40
C THR A 331 -17.19 1.80 -0.66
N ALA A 332 -17.22 0.82 0.25
CA ALA A 332 -18.10 -0.34 0.16
C ALA A 332 -19.58 0.06 0.25
N ASP A 333 -19.93 0.94 1.19
CA ASP A 333 -21.28 1.47 1.41
C ASP A 333 -21.76 2.38 0.25
N GLU A 334 -20.88 3.22 -0.31
CA GLU A 334 -21.15 3.97 -1.55
C GLU A 334 -21.45 3.04 -2.74
N MET A 335 -20.61 2.03 -2.96
CA MET A 335 -20.80 1.05 -4.05
C MET A 335 -22.09 0.25 -3.87
N TRP A 336 -22.36 -0.26 -2.66
CA TRP A 336 -23.57 -1.02 -2.36
C TRP A 336 -24.85 -0.19 -2.57
N ARG A 337 -24.89 1.06 -2.07
CA ARG A 337 -26.03 1.95 -2.27
C ARG A 337 -26.32 2.21 -3.75
N GLN A 338 -25.29 2.39 -4.58
CA GLN A 338 -25.52 2.60 -6.01
C GLN A 338 -25.94 1.31 -6.71
N PHE A 339 -25.39 0.15 -6.32
CA PHE A 339 -25.84 -1.16 -6.80
C PHE A 339 -27.33 -1.40 -6.54
N SER A 340 -27.82 -1.07 -5.33
CA SER A 340 -29.24 -1.11 -4.98
C SER A 340 -30.09 -0.20 -5.88
N LYS A 341 -29.74 1.08 -6.02
CA LYS A 341 -30.48 2.02 -6.89
C LYS A 341 -30.63 1.54 -8.33
N VAL A 342 -29.56 0.95 -8.89
CA VAL A 342 -29.60 0.37 -10.25
C VAL A 342 -30.55 -0.84 -10.30
N ASN A 343 -30.54 -1.71 -9.28
CA ASN A 343 -31.46 -2.86 -9.22
C ASN A 343 -32.93 -2.43 -9.07
N ASP A 344 -33.20 -1.38 -8.28
CA ASP A 344 -34.54 -0.81 -8.12
C ASP A 344 -35.04 -0.20 -9.43
N ALA A 345 -34.18 0.53 -10.15
CA ALA A 345 -34.46 1.06 -11.48
C ALA A 345 -34.74 -0.07 -12.49
N PHE A 346 -33.91 -1.13 -12.51
CA PHE A 346 -34.16 -2.32 -13.34
C PHE A 346 -35.51 -2.97 -13.01
N THR A 347 -35.82 -3.14 -11.72
CA THR A 347 -37.07 -3.77 -11.27
C THR A 347 -38.29 -2.98 -11.73
N SER A 348 -38.26 -1.65 -11.61
CA SER A 348 -39.28 -0.76 -12.15
C SER A 348 -39.40 -0.88 -13.67
N ARG A 349 -38.29 -0.81 -14.40
CA ARG A 349 -38.30 -0.85 -15.88
C ARG A 349 -38.76 -2.20 -16.45
N ILE A 350 -38.38 -3.30 -15.81
CA ILE A 350 -38.88 -4.65 -16.11
C ILE A 350 -40.40 -4.71 -15.92
N THR A 351 -40.90 -4.17 -14.81
CA THR A 351 -42.34 -4.14 -14.49
C THR A 351 -43.13 -3.31 -15.50
N GLU A 352 -42.65 -2.11 -15.86
CA GLU A 352 -43.23 -1.28 -16.92
C GLU A 352 -43.31 -2.02 -18.26
N THR A 353 -42.20 -2.66 -18.68
CA THR A 353 -42.10 -3.36 -19.96
C THR A 353 -43.00 -4.61 -19.99
N ALA A 354 -43.10 -5.34 -18.88
CA ALA A 354 -44.02 -6.48 -18.73
C ALA A 354 -45.49 -6.03 -18.78
N ASN A 355 -45.84 -4.91 -18.16
CA ASN A 355 -47.18 -4.33 -18.23
C ASN A 355 -47.53 -3.86 -19.65
N ALA A 356 -46.58 -3.24 -20.38
CA ALA A 356 -46.76 -2.89 -21.78
C ALA A 356 -46.99 -4.13 -22.66
N LYS A 357 -46.16 -5.17 -22.51
CA LYS A 357 -46.32 -6.47 -23.17
C LYS A 357 -47.71 -7.08 -22.94
N SER A 358 -48.19 -7.11 -21.70
CA SER A 358 -49.51 -7.66 -21.35
C SER A 358 -50.66 -6.91 -22.04
N LYS A 359 -50.58 -5.57 -22.07
CA LYS A 359 -51.53 -4.73 -22.82
C LYS A 359 -51.50 -5.02 -24.32
N ILE A 360 -50.32 -5.12 -24.94
CA ILE A 360 -50.16 -5.45 -26.36
C ILE A 360 -50.77 -6.82 -26.67
N GLN A 361 -50.53 -7.84 -25.83
CA GLN A 361 -51.13 -9.17 -25.99
C GLN A 361 -52.67 -9.12 -25.92
N THR A 362 -53.22 -8.31 -25.01
CA THR A 362 -54.69 -8.11 -24.88
C THR A 362 -55.28 -7.40 -26.09
N HIS A 363 -54.63 -6.35 -26.60
CA HIS A 363 -55.06 -5.66 -27.82
C HIS A 363 -54.96 -6.57 -29.04
N LEU A 364 -53.86 -7.32 -29.18
CA LEU A 364 -53.66 -8.27 -30.28
C LEU A 364 -54.73 -9.37 -30.30
N ALA A 365 -55.12 -9.90 -29.13
CA ALA A 365 -56.21 -10.86 -29.03
C ALA A 365 -57.55 -10.27 -29.52
N LYS A 366 -57.89 -9.04 -29.10
CA LYS A 366 -59.08 -8.33 -29.58
C LYS A 366 -59.04 -8.07 -31.07
N THR A 367 -57.94 -7.55 -31.62
CA THR A 367 -57.79 -7.32 -33.07
C THR A 367 -57.93 -8.61 -33.88
N ARG A 368 -57.39 -9.74 -33.40
CA ARG A 368 -57.58 -11.05 -34.04
C ARG A 368 -59.03 -11.53 -34.00
N GLN A 369 -59.76 -11.24 -32.92
CA GLN A 369 -61.19 -11.55 -32.80
C GLN A 369 -62.03 -10.69 -33.78
N GLU A 370 -61.76 -9.39 -33.89
CA GLU A 370 -62.42 -8.50 -34.85
C GLU A 370 -62.16 -8.92 -36.31
N ILE A 371 -60.92 -9.32 -36.64
CA ILE A 371 -60.58 -9.89 -37.96
C ILE A 371 -61.48 -11.08 -38.28
N PHE A 372 -61.54 -12.07 -37.40
CA PHE A 372 -62.35 -13.29 -37.60
C PHE A 372 -63.85 -12.99 -37.75
N GLN A 373 -64.37 -12.07 -36.93
CA GLN A 373 -65.77 -11.64 -37.03
C GLN A 373 -66.05 -10.97 -38.37
N LEU A 374 -65.18 -10.06 -38.82
CA LEU A 374 -65.34 -9.32 -40.06
C LEU A 374 -65.18 -10.22 -41.29
N GLU A 375 -64.23 -11.15 -41.29
CA GLU A 375 -64.10 -12.21 -42.31
C GLU A 375 -65.39 -13.03 -42.42
N THR A 376 -65.97 -13.43 -41.29
CA THR A 376 -67.26 -14.16 -41.26
C THR A 376 -68.40 -13.31 -41.83
N LYS A 377 -68.45 -11.99 -41.54
CA LYS A 377 -69.46 -11.09 -42.13
C LYS A 377 -69.26 -10.89 -43.62
N ILE A 378 -68.03 -10.77 -44.10
CA ILE A 378 -67.68 -10.69 -45.52
C ILE A 378 -68.20 -11.93 -46.27
N GLN A 379 -67.98 -13.13 -45.76
CA GLN A 379 -68.51 -14.37 -46.36
C GLN A 379 -70.05 -14.38 -46.44
N VAL A 380 -70.74 -13.87 -45.41
CA VAL A 380 -72.21 -13.72 -45.42
C VAL A 380 -72.65 -12.71 -46.48
N ILE A 381 -72.03 -11.52 -46.56
CA ILE A 381 -72.34 -10.50 -47.57
C ILE A 381 -72.14 -11.05 -48.98
N GLN A 382 -71.01 -11.71 -49.24
CA GLN A 382 -70.72 -12.35 -50.53
C GLN A 382 -71.74 -13.42 -50.89
N LYS A 383 -72.25 -14.19 -49.91
CA LYS A 383 -73.36 -15.13 -50.15
C LYS A 383 -74.65 -14.38 -50.47
N THR A 384 -75.02 -13.36 -49.71
CA THR A 384 -76.24 -12.56 -49.95
C THR A 384 -76.22 -11.87 -51.31
N ILE A 385 -75.06 -11.42 -51.79
CA ILE A 385 -74.88 -10.92 -53.15
C ILE A 385 -75.26 -12.00 -54.17
N ARG A 386 -74.66 -13.20 -54.11
CA ARG A 386 -74.99 -14.31 -55.02
C ARG A 386 -76.47 -14.70 -54.96
N ASP A 387 -77.04 -14.79 -53.77
CA ASP A 387 -78.47 -15.10 -53.57
C ASP A 387 -79.37 -14.03 -54.21
N LYS A 388 -78.96 -12.75 -54.19
CA LYS A 388 -79.66 -11.62 -54.83
C LYS A 388 -79.43 -11.53 -56.34
N GLU A 389 -78.27 -11.91 -56.84
CA GLU A 389 -78.00 -12.04 -58.29
C GLU A 389 -78.88 -13.12 -58.93
N VAL A 390 -79.12 -14.23 -58.24
CA VAL A 390 -80.08 -15.26 -58.69
C VAL A 390 -81.51 -14.70 -58.75
N GLN A 391 -81.93 -13.93 -57.74
CA GLN A 391 -83.24 -13.26 -57.75
C GLN A 391 -83.35 -12.24 -58.89
N LEU A 392 -82.32 -11.41 -59.10
CA LEU A 392 -82.25 -10.46 -60.20
C LEU A 392 -82.38 -11.16 -61.56
N LYS A 393 -81.64 -12.26 -61.76
CA LYS A 393 -81.67 -13.04 -63.00
C LYS A 393 -83.08 -13.56 -63.30
N VAL A 394 -83.79 -14.08 -62.30
CA VAL A 394 -85.19 -14.52 -62.48
C VAL A 394 -86.11 -13.35 -62.85
N ALA A 395 -86.00 -12.22 -62.16
CA ALA A 395 -86.82 -11.03 -62.47
C ALA A 395 -86.54 -10.48 -63.87
N GLN A 396 -85.27 -10.40 -64.27
CA GLN A 396 -84.85 -9.97 -65.61
C GLN A 396 -85.30 -10.95 -66.70
N THR A 397 -85.14 -12.27 -66.52
CA THR A 397 -85.61 -13.26 -67.50
C THR A 397 -87.13 -13.20 -67.66
N ARG A 398 -87.89 -13.06 -66.56
CA ARG A 398 -89.35 -12.85 -66.62
C ARG A 398 -89.73 -11.57 -67.37
N LEU A 399 -88.96 -10.50 -67.19
CA LEU A 399 -89.19 -9.24 -67.88
C LEU A 399 -88.89 -9.34 -69.38
N ASP A 400 -87.80 -10.03 -69.75
CA ASP A 400 -87.38 -10.28 -71.14
C ASP A 400 -88.41 -11.13 -71.92
N GLU A 401 -88.83 -12.28 -71.39
CA GLU A 401 -89.85 -13.11 -72.03
C GLU A 401 -91.15 -12.33 -72.31
N ARG A 402 -91.53 -11.41 -71.41
CA ARG A 402 -92.71 -10.56 -71.56
C ARG A 402 -92.56 -9.46 -72.63
N THR A 403 -91.36 -9.18 -73.12
CA THR A 403 -91.15 -8.30 -74.30
C THR A 403 -91.51 -8.98 -75.62
N ARG A 404 -91.57 -10.31 -75.65
CA ARG A 404 -91.84 -11.12 -76.85
C ARG A 404 -93.34 -11.32 -77.13
N ARG A 405 -94.22 -10.70 -76.34
CA ARG A 405 -95.67 -10.75 -76.53
C ARG A 405 -96.07 -10.03 -77.84
N PRO A 406 -96.86 -10.65 -78.73
CA PRO A 406 -97.14 -10.08 -80.05
C PRO A 406 -98.20 -8.98 -80.01
N ASN A 407 -98.04 -7.96 -80.86
CA ASN A 407 -99.04 -6.94 -81.14
C ASN A 407 -99.59 -6.26 -79.86
N VAL A 408 -100.91 -6.26 -79.66
CA VAL A 408 -101.59 -5.61 -78.53
C VAL A 408 -101.33 -6.30 -77.18
N GLU A 409 -100.89 -7.56 -77.18
CA GLU A 409 -100.53 -8.30 -75.95
C GLU A 409 -99.23 -7.76 -75.30
N LEU A 410 -98.47 -6.91 -76.00
CA LEU A 410 -97.34 -6.15 -75.45
C LEU A 410 -97.80 -5.00 -74.53
N CYS A 411 -98.68 -5.32 -73.58
CA CYS A 411 -99.30 -4.37 -72.68
C CYS A 411 -98.40 -4.04 -71.47
N ARG A 412 -98.41 -2.76 -71.06
CA ARG A 412 -97.79 -2.27 -69.81
C ARG A 412 -98.75 -2.48 -68.63
N ASP A 413 -99.10 -3.74 -68.41
CA ASP A 413 -99.94 -4.17 -67.29
C ASP A 413 -99.23 -4.06 -65.92
N ALA A 414 -99.98 -4.28 -64.84
CA ALA A 414 -99.46 -4.19 -63.47
C ALA A 414 -98.30 -5.16 -63.19
N ALA A 415 -98.29 -6.34 -63.81
CA ALA A 415 -97.22 -7.33 -63.65
C ALA A 415 -95.93 -6.86 -64.35
N GLN A 416 -96.05 -6.23 -65.52
CA GLN A 416 -94.92 -5.61 -66.23
C GLN A 416 -94.30 -4.49 -65.39
N LEU A 417 -95.13 -3.59 -64.84
CA LEU A 417 -94.66 -2.50 -63.99
C LEU A 417 -93.99 -3.01 -62.70
N ARG A 418 -94.56 -4.04 -62.06
CA ARG A 418 -93.99 -4.62 -60.83
C ARG A 418 -92.65 -5.32 -61.08
N LEU A 419 -92.48 -6.04 -62.20
CA LEU A 419 -91.19 -6.66 -62.55
C LEU A 419 -90.10 -5.60 -62.80
N VAL A 420 -90.44 -4.47 -63.44
CA VAL A 420 -89.49 -3.34 -63.61
C VAL A 420 -89.08 -2.76 -62.24
N GLN A 421 -90.02 -2.59 -61.32
CA GLN A 421 -89.72 -2.14 -59.95
C GLN A 421 -88.84 -3.15 -59.19
N GLU A 422 -89.19 -4.43 -59.23
CA GLU A 422 -88.41 -5.52 -58.59
C GLU A 422 -86.96 -5.54 -59.08
N VAL A 423 -86.74 -5.43 -60.40
CA VAL A 423 -85.39 -5.32 -60.99
C VAL A 423 -84.63 -4.10 -60.46
N ASN A 424 -85.29 -2.95 -60.31
CA ASN A 424 -84.66 -1.74 -59.78
C ASN A 424 -84.33 -1.86 -58.29
N GLU A 425 -85.24 -2.39 -57.47
CA GLU A 425 -85.08 -2.64 -56.04
C GLU A 425 -83.95 -3.64 -55.75
N ILE A 426 -83.86 -4.73 -56.52
CA ILE A 426 -82.77 -5.71 -56.38
C ILE A 426 -81.43 -5.10 -56.83
N ASN A 427 -81.39 -4.33 -57.92
CA ASN A 427 -80.18 -3.63 -58.35
C ASN A 427 -79.70 -2.60 -57.31
N GLU A 428 -80.60 -1.90 -56.63
CA GLU A 428 -80.26 -1.02 -55.51
C GLU A 428 -79.71 -1.78 -54.31
N THR A 429 -80.38 -2.87 -53.93
CA THR A 429 -79.91 -3.77 -52.87
C THR A 429 -78.50 -4.30 -53.18
N LEU A 430 -78.24 -4.72 -54.42
CA LEU A 430 -76.94 -5.19 -54.88
C LEU A 430 -75.89 -4.07 -54.85
N ARG A 431 -76.20 -2.85 -55.30
CA ARG A 431 -75.29 -1.69 -55.19
C ARG A 431 -74.86 -1.45 -53.74
N ASN A 432 -75.82 -1.48 -52.82
CA ASN A 432 -75.59 -1.27 -51.39
C ASN A 432 -74.74 -2.41 -50.78
N LEU A 433 -75.06 -3.67 -51.10
CA LEU A 433 -74.27 -4.82 -50.66
C LEU A 433 -72.82 -4.79 -51.17
N HIS A 434 -72.59 -4.43 -52.43
CA HIS A 434 -71.23 -4.27 -52.98
C HIS A 434 -70.46 -3.11 -52.33
N GLN A 435 -71.14 -2.03 -51.93
CA GLN A 435 -70.51 -0.93 -51.19
C GLN A 435 -70.13 -1.37 -49.76
N CYS A 436 -71.02 -2.08 -49.06
CA CYS A 436 -70.74 -2.66 -47.75
C CYS A 436 -69.61 -3.70 -47.79
N LEU A 437 -69.52 -4.49 -48.87
CA LEU A 437 -68.45 -5.45 -49.08
C LEU A 437 -67.09 -4.74 -49.14
N ARG A 438 -66.93 -3.76 -50.04
CA ARG A 438 -65.68 -2.99 -50.17
C ARG A 438 -65.26 -2.33 -48.86
N ALA A 439 -66.20 -1.66 -48.18
CA ALA A 439 -65.92 -1.03 -46.89
C ALA A 439 -65.49 -2.03 -45.80
N SER A 440 -66.01 -3.27 -45.85
CA SER A 440 -65.60 -4.35 -44.94
C SER A 440 -64.21 -4.90 -45.29
N GLU A 441 -63.89 -5.05 -46.58
CA GLU A 441 -62.59 -5.49 -47.08
C GLU A 441 -61.48 -4.45 -46.75
N ASP A 442 -61.76 -3.16 -46.93
CA ASP A 442 -60.86 -2.06 -46.54
C ASP A 442 -60.58 -2.07 -45.02
N MET A 443 -61.63 -2.24 -44.21
CA MET A 443 -61.50 -2.32 -42.74
C MET A 443 -60.72 -3.57 -42.30
N LEU A 444 -60.96 -4.71 -42.93
CA LEU A 444 -60.19 -5.94 -42.69
C LEU A 444 -58.70 -5.71 -42.98
N GLN A 445 -58.38 -5.06 -44.10
CA GLN A 445 -57.00 -4.74 -44.45
C GLN A 445 -56.34 -3.80 -43.44
N MET A 446 -57.09 -2.86 -42.84
CA MET A 446 -56.60 -2.01 -41.75
C MET A 446 -56.37 -2.78 -40.44
N LEU A 447 -57.27 -3.69 -40.07
CA LEU A 447 -57.10 -4.56 -38.90
C LEU A 447 -55.88 -5.49 -39.05
N VAL A 448 -55.66 -6.07 -40.24
CA VAL A 448 -54.49 -6.90 -40.55
C VAL A 448 -53.18 -6.11 -40.43
N ARG A 449 -53.14 -4.84 -40.88
CA ARG A 449 -51.98 -3.96 -40.66
C ARG A 449 -51.75 -3.69 -39.16
N SER A 450 -52.81 -3.36 -38.42
CA SER A 450 -52.74 -3.11 -36.97
C SER A 450 -52.25 -4.34 -36.19
N LYS A 451 -52.73 -5.54 -36.55
CA LYS A 451 -52.23 -6.82 -36.03
C LYS A 451 -50.72 -6.96 -36.25
N GLY A 452 -50.22 -6.69 -37.46
CA GLY A 452 -48.78 -6.78 -37.76
C GLY A 452 -47.92 -5.81 -36.93
N VAL A 453 -48.41 -4.59 -36.68
CA VAL A 453 -47.74 -3.62 -35.79
C VAL A 453 -47.68 -4.13 -34.35
N LEU A 454 -48.80 -4.65 -33.82
CA LEU A 454 -48.86 -5.21 -32.46
C LEU A 454 -47.99 -6.48 -32.31
N GLU A 455 -47.90 -7.31 -33.34
CA GLU A 455 -47.03 -8.50 -33.37
C GLU A 455 -45.54 -8.09 -33.38
N HIS A 456 -45.17 -7.04 -34.12
CA HIS A 456 -43.81 -6.51 -34.11
C HIS A 456 -43.43 -5.89 -32.75
N ASP A 457 -44.28 -5.04 -32.17
CA ASP A 457 -43.99 -4.43 -30.87
C ASP A 457 -43.92 -5.49 -29.75
N LEU A 458 -44.71 -6.56 -29.83
CA LEU A 458 -44.59 -7.71 -28.91
C LEU A 458 -43.21 -8.39 -29.01
N VAL A 459 -42.61 -8.51 -30.20
CA VAL A 459 -41.24 -9.02 -30.37
C VAL A 459 -40.22 -8.07 -29.74
N VAL A 460 -40.37 -6.75 -29.94
CA VAL A 460 -39.53 -5.72 -29.31
C VAL A 460 -39.58 -5.81 -27.79
N LYS A 461 -40.76 -5.82 -27.18
CA LYS A 461 -40.92 -5.90 -25.71
C LYS A 461 -40.38 -7.21 -25.13
N ASN A 462 -40.47 -8.33 -25.85
CA ASN A 462 -39.87 -9.61 -25.45
C ASN A 462 -38.33 -9.55 -25.44
N ASN A 463 -37.70 -8.91 -26.44
CA ASN A 463 -36.26 -8.69 -26.48
C ASN A 463 -35.78 -7.81 -25.32
N SER A 464 -36.47 -6.69 -25.06
CA SER A 464 -36.15 -5.78 -23.94
C SER A 464 -36.22 -6.48 -22.58
N LEU A 465 -37.28 -7.27 -22.33
CA LEU A 465 -37.41 -8.07 -21.10
C LEU A 465 -36.30 -9.10 -20.96
N PHE A 466 -35.95 -9.83 -22.03
CA PHE A 466 -34.86 -10.81 -21.99
C PHE A 466 -33.50 -10.16 -21.70
N ILE A 467 -33.23 -8.98 -22.26
CA ILE A 467 -32.00 -8.22 -21.99
C ILE A 467 -31.93 -7.79 -20.52
N ASP A 468 -33.03 -7.25 -19.96
CA ASP A 468 -33.01 -6.75 -18.58
C ASP A 468 -33.04 -7.88 -17.55
N GLN A 469 -33.93 -8.87 -17.71
CA GLN A 469 -34.12 -9.96 -16.75
C GLN A 469 -32.98 -10.99 -16.82
N GLU A 470 -32.71 -11.54 -17.99
CA GLU A 470 -31.80 -12.70 -18.13
C GLU A 470 -30.34 -12.28 -18.33
N ARG A 471 -30.08 -11.20 -19.08
CA ARG A 471 -28.70 -10.73 -19.30
C ARG A 471 -28.23 -9.82 -18.16
N CYS A 472 -28.94 -8.72 -17.91
CA CYS A 472 -28.48 -7.72 -16.93
C CYS A 472 -28.66 -8.20 -15.50
N MET A 473 -29.90 -8.43 -15.06
CA MET A 473 -30.18 -8.90 -13.70
C MET A 473 -29.63 -10.30 -13.43
N GLY A 474 -29.45 -11.13 -14.47
CA GLY A 474 -28.67 -12.37 -14.40
C GLY A 474 -27.22 -12.15 -13.95
N MET A 475 -26.47 -11.26 -14.61
CA MET A 475 -25.09 -10.92 -14.21
C MET A 475 -25.03 -10.22 -12.85
N ARG A 476 -26.00 -9.35 -12.53
CA ARG A 476 -25.99 -8.59 -11.27
C ARG A 476 -26.18 -9.45 -10.01
N LYS A 477 -26.60 -10.71 -10.15
CA LYS A 477 -26.61 -11.70 -9.05
C LYS A 477 -25.21 -12.09 -8.56
N SER A 478 -24.16 -11.92 -9.37
CA SER A 478 -22.78 -12.20 -8.97
C SER A 478 -22.06 -11.00 -8.34
N TYR A 479 -22.81 -10.06 -7.75
CA TYR A 479 -22.22 -8.92 -7.05
C TYR A 479 -21.56 -9.41 -5.74
N PRO A 480 -20.32 -8.99 -5.44
CA PRO A 480 -19.60 -9.44 -4.26
C PRO A 480 -20.31 -9.02 -2.96
N SER A 481 -20.18 -9.85 -1.93
CA SER A 481 -20.71 -9.54 -0.60
C SER A 481 -19.97 -8.34 0.02
N THR A 482 -20.60 -7.63 0.97
CA THR A 482 -19.94 -6.53 1.70
C THR A 482 -18.63 -6.99 2.36
N VAL A 483 -18.58 -8.24 2.85
CA VAL A 483 -17.38 -8.84 3.46
C VAL A 483 -16.23 -8.97 2.44
N GLN A 484 -16.54 -9.35 1.20
CA GLN A 484 -15.58 -9.43 0.10
C GLN A 484 -15.14 -8.04 -0.36
N ILE A 485 -16.06 -7.09 -0.55
CA ILE A 485 -15.72 -5.70 -0.94
C ILE A 485 -14.81 -5.02 0.09
N LEU A 486 -14.94 -5.38 1.37
CA LEU A 486 -14.06 -4.93 2.46
C LEU A 486 -12.71 -5.68 2.52
N GLY A 487 -12.44 -6.61 1.59
CA GLY A 487 -11.17 -7.33 1.46
C GLY A 487 -10.93 -8.44 2.48
N TYR A 488 -11.96 -8.92 3.20
CA TYR A 488 -11.79 -9.94 4.25
C TYR A 488 -11.66 -11.38 3.73
N VAL A 489 -12.21 -11.69 2.55
CA VAL A 489 -12.30 -13.03 1.95
C VAL A 489 -11.48 -13.07 0.67
#